data_AF-A0A1C5DJV3-F1
#
_entry.id   AF-A0A1C5DJV3-F1
#
_cell.length_a   1.000
_cell.length_b   1.000
_cell.length_c   1.000
_cell.angle_alpha   90.00
_cell.angle_beta   90.00
_cell.angle_gamma   90.00
#
_symmetry.space_group_name_H-M   'P 1'
#
loop_
_entity.id
_entity.type
_entity.pdbx_description
1 polymer ?
#
loop_
_entity_poly.entity_id
_entity_poly.type
_entity_poly.pdbx_seq_one_letter_code
_entity_poly.pdbx_strand_id
1 'polypeptide(L)'
;MLAFEEGATSLDHSLSTPAAVELQVVRLRRQHQIGPVRLAARAGVAASTTHRILARHGLPALTACDRATGEPIRRYERSRPGELVHIDVKKLGRIPDGGGHKVLGRAAGSPNKDRRNGAGYAYLHTALDDHTRLARTEDLPDETAATCAGFLR
;
A
#
# COMPACT_ATOMS: atom_id res chain seq x y z
N MET A 1 -13.31 -73.62 -0.80
CA MET A 1 -12.11 -72.77 -0.74
C MET A 1 -12.09 -71.94 -2.03
N LEU A 2 -12.72 -70.77 -2.01
CA LEU A 2 -12.71 -69.80 -3.12
C LEU A 2 -12.08 -68.53 -2.55
N ALA A 3 -10.87 -68.22 -3.00
CA ALA A 3 -10.19 -66.97 -2.66
C ALA A 3 -10.67 -65.90 -3.63
N PHE A 4 -11.34 -64.88 -3.10
CA PHE A 4 -11.62 -63.63 -3.80
C PHE A 4 -10.32 -62.83 -3.84
N GLU A 5 -9.79 -62.56 -5.04
CA GLU A 5 -8.75 -61.56 -5.23
C GLU A 5 -9.40 -60.18 -5.24
N GLU A 6 -9.35 -59.46 -4.12
CA GLU A 6 -9.62 -58.02 -4.12
C GLU A 6 -8.45 -57.28 -4.78
N GLY A 7 -8.68 -56.84 -6.01
CA GLY A 7 -7.85 -55.84 -6.68
C GLY A 7 -7.98 -54.50 -5.96
N ALA A 8 -7.02 -54.17 -5.11
CA ALA A 8 -6.88 -52.85 -4.53
C ALA A 8 -6.51 -51.83 -5.62
N THR A 9 -7.50 -51.12 -6.15
CA THR A 9 -7.28 -49.88 -6.91
C THR A 9 -6.55 -48.87 -6.04
N SER A 10 -5.26 -48.66 -6.30
CA SER A 10 -4.49 -47.58 -5.70
C SER A 10 -5.07 -46.25 -6.18
N LEU A 11 -5.90 -45.62 -5.37
CA LEU A 11 -6.30 -44.23 -5.57
C LEU A 11 -5.04 -43.36 -5.43
N ASP A 12 -4.51 -42.89 -6.55
CA ASP A 12 -3.57 -41.78 -6.61
C ASP A 12 -4.27 -40.53 -6.03
N HIS A 13 -4.13 -40.33 -4.73
CA HIS A 13 -4.53 -39.12 -4.05
C HIS A 13 -3.43 -38.08 -4.26
N SER A 14 -3.25 -37.61 -5.49
CA SER A 14 -2.51 -36.37 -5.68
C SER A 14 -3.29 -35.25 -4.97
N LEU A 15 -2.85 -34.88 -3.77
CA LEU A 15 -3.40 -33.78 -2.96
C LEU A 15 -3.12 -32.40 -3.59
N SER A 16 -2.85 -32.37 -4.90
CA SER A 16 -2.55 -31.18 -5.66
C SER A 16 -3.83 -30.57 -6.19
N THR A 17 -3.98 -29.26 -6.01
CA THR A 17 -5.08 -28.52 -6.60
C THR A 17 -5.02 -28.66 -8.13
N PRO A 18 -6.14 -28.88 -8.83
CA PRO A 18 -6.13 -28.97 -10.29
C PRO A 18 -5.50 -27.74 -10.93
N ALA A 19 -4.64 -27.94 -11.94
CA ALA A 19 -3.90 -26.86 -12.59
C ALA A 19 -4.81 -25.72 -13.12
N ALA A 20 -6.02 -26.06 -13.60
CA ALA A 20 -7.01 -25.08 -14.04
C ALA A 20 -7.41 -24.11 -12.92
N VAL A 21 -7.57 -24.60 -11.68
CA VAL A 21 -7.91 -23.79 -10.51
C VAL A 21 -6.71 -22.92 -10.11
N GLU A 22 -5.50 -23.46 -10.18
CA GLU A 22 -4.29 -22.66 -9.93
C GLU A 22 -4.16 -21.49 -10.91
N LEU A 23 -4.32 -21.77 -12.21
CA LEU A 23 -4.28 -20.76 -13.27
C LEU A 23 -5.39 -19.71 -13.08
N GLN A 24 -6.59 -20.12 -12.64
CA GLN A 24 -7.66 -19.19 -12.30
C GLN A 24 -7.27 -18.28 -11.14
N VAL A 25 -6.67 -18.80 -10.06
CA VAL A 25 -6.18 -18.00 -8.92
C VAL A 25 -5.13 -17.00 -9.37
N VAL A 26 -4.13 -17.44 -10.17
CA VAL A 26 -3.06 -16.58 -10.70
C VAL A 26 -3.64 -15.49 -11.60
N ARG A 27 -4.58 -15.82 -12.48
CA ARG A 27 -5.25 -14.84 -13.35
C ARG A 27 -5.99 -13.79 -12.52
N LEU A 28 -6.83 -14.22 -11.57
CA LEU A 28 -7.57 -13.31 -10.68
C LEU A 28 -6.65 -12.42 -9.86
N ARG A 29 -5.52 -12.97 -9.40
CA ARG A 29 -4.49 -12.22 -8.68
C ARG A 29 -3.92 -11.09 -9.52
N ARG A 30 -3.53 -11.36 -10.77
CA ARG A 30 -2.95 -10.36 -11.68
C ARG A 30 -3.97 -9.30 -12.13
N GLN A 31 -5.23 -9.69 -12.36
CA GLN A 31 -6.28 -8.78 -12.83
C GLN A 31 -6.80 -7.84 -11.76
N HIS A 32 -6.90 -8.30 -10.51
CA HIS A 32 -7.60 -7.56 -9.47
C HIS A 32 -6.72 -7.11 -8.31
N GLN A 33 -5.49 -7.64 -8.18
CA GLN A 33 -4.56 -7.29 -7.10
C GLN A 33 -5.21 -7.39 -5.70
N ILE A 34 -5.99 -8.44 -5.47
CA ILE A 34 -6.73 -8.69 -4.22
C ILE A 34 -6.10 -9.81 -3.40
N GLY A 35 -6.31 -9.77 -2.07
CA GLY A 35 -5.73 -10.71 -1.12
C GLY A 35 -6.33 -12.13 -1.17
N PRO A 36 -5.69 -13.11 -0.52
CA PRO A 36 -6.02 -14.54 -0.62
C PRO A 36 -7.47 -14.90 -0.27
N VAL A 37 -8.09 -14.24 0.71
CA VAL A 37 -9.48 -14.50 1.12
C VAL A 37 -10.47 -14.14 -0.01
N ARG A 38 -10.28 -12.99 -0.65
CA ARG A 38 -11.15 -12.54 -1.75
C ARG A 38 -10.92 -13.35 -3.04
N LEU A 39 -9.72 -13.90 -3.22
CA LEU A 39 -9.40 -14.82 -4.32
C LEU A 39 -10.02 -16.20 -4.07
N ALA A 40 -9.91 -16.74 -2.86
CA ALA A 40 -10.53 -17.98 -2.43
C ALA A 40 -12.04 -17.99 -2.71
N ALA A 41 -12.75 -16.94 -2.30
CA ALA A 41 -14.19 -16.80 -2.56
C ALA A 41 -14.54 -16.79 -4.06
N ARG A 42 -13.67 -16.26 -4.93
CA ARG A 42 -13.88 -16.22 -6.39
C ARG A 42 -13.47 -17.51 -7.11
N ALA A 43 -12.50 -18.24 -6.56
CA ALA A 43 -11.94 -19.45 -7.16
C ALA A 43 -12.56 -20.74 -6.59
N GLY A 44 -13.38 -20.64 -5.55
CA GLY A 44 -14.04 -21.80 -4.95
C GLY A 44 -13.10 -22.71 -4.16
N VAL A 45 -12.03 -22.16 -3.56
CA VAL A 45 -11.06 -22.93 -2.76
C VAL A 45 -10.82 -22.29 -1.40
N ALA A 46 -10.25 -23.04 -0.45
CA ALA A 46 -9.89 -22.50 0.86
C ALA A 46 -8.82 -21.39 0.75
N ALA A 47 -8.86 -20.41 1.66
CA ALA A 47 -7.88 -19.33 1.71
C ALA A 47 -6.44 -19.82 1.91
N SER A 48 -6.24 -20.90 2.68
CA SER A 48 -4.95 -21.55 2.86
C SER A 48 -4.43 -22.18 1.56
N THR A 49 -5.32 -22.81 0.77
CA THR A 49 -4.99 -23.35 -0.56
C THR A 49 -4.60 -22.23 -1.52
N THR A 50 -5.37 -21.13 -1.57
CA THR A 50 -5.01 -19.94 -2.36
C THR A 50 -3.62 -19.41 -2.00
N HIS A 51 -3.31 -19.30 -0.70
CA HIS A 51 -1.99 -18.84 -0.25
C HIS A 51 -0.87 -19.75 -0.75
N ARG A 52 -1.03 -21.08 -0.63
CA ARG A 52 -0.05 -22.06 -1.16
C ARG A 52 0.12 -21.95 -2.68
N ILE A 53 -0.98 -21.76 -3.43
CA ILE A 53 -0.92 -21.54 -4.88
C ILE A 53 -0.10 -20.29 -5.20
N LEU A 54 -0.40 -19.15 -4.56
CA LEU A 54 0.35 -17.91 -4.79
C LEU A 54 1.85 -18.10 -4.50
N ALA A 55 2.20 -18.78 -3.41
CA ALA A 55 3.59 -19.07 -3.05
C ALA A 55 4.28 -19.97 -4.10
N ARG A 56 3.63 -21.05 -4.56
CA ARG A 56 4.16 -21.93 -5.62
C ARG A 56 4.41 -21.18 -6.93
N HIS A 57 3.56 -20.22 -7.26
CA HIS A 57 3.69 -19.39 -8.47
C HIS A 57 4.58 -18.16 -8.28
N GLY A 58 5.29 -18.04 -7.15
CA GLY A 58 6.23 -16.94 -6.89
C GLY A 58 5.55 -15.57 -6.78
N LEU A 59 4.25 -15.51 -6.48
CA LEU A 59 3.50 -14.26 -6.39
C LEU A 59 3.59 -13.69 -4.97
N PRO A 60 4.23 -12.53 -4.77
CA PRO A 60 4.44 -11.97 -3.45
C PRO A 60 3.14 -11.48 -2.82
N ALA A 61 3.18 -11.29 -1.50
CA ALA A 61 2.12 -10.60 -0.76
C ALA A 61 1.92 -9.18 -1.32
N LEU A 62 0.67 -8.67 -1.31
CA LEU A 62 0.39 -7.31 -1.81
C LEU A 62 1.17 -6.22 -1.09
N THR A 63 1.49 -6.44 0.18
CA THR A 63 2.27 -5.51 0.99
C THR A 63 3.71 -5.37 0.50
N ALA A 64 4.20 -6.34 -0.28
CA ALA A 64 5.49 -6.30 -0.95
C ALA A 64 5.40 -5.81 -2.40
N CYS A 65 4.21 -5.46 -2.89
CA CYS A 65 3.98 -4.92 -4.23
C CYS A 65 3.68 -3.42 -4.16
N ASP A 66 4.14 -2.69 -5.16
CA ASP A 66 3.64 -1.35 -5.41
C ASP A 66 2.15 -1.42 -5.81
N ARG A 67 1.33 -0.51 -5.28
CA ARG A 67 -0.13 -0.57 -5.47
C ARG A 67 -0.57 -0.13 -6.86
N ALA A 68 0.19 0.75 -7.52
CA ALA A 68 -0.17 1.26 -8.83
C ALA A 68 0.18 0.24 -9.93
N THR A 69 1.34 -0.39 -9.80
CA THR A 69 1.90 -1.29 -10.82
C THR A 69 1.70 -2.78 -10.52
N GLY A 70 1.58 -3.16 -9.25
CA GLY A 70 1.55 -4.56 -8.82
C GLY A 70 2.91 -5.25 -8.81
N GLU A 71 3.96 -4.55 -9.23
CA GLU A 71 5.33 -5.06 -9.25
C GLU A 71 5.92 -5.11 -7.84
N PRO A 72 6.86 -6.04 -7.55
CA PRO A 72 7.58 -6.04 -6.28
C PRO A 72 8.24 -4.68 -6.00
N ILE A 73 8.07 -4.18 -4.78
CA ILE A 73 8.67 -2.92 -4.33
C ILE A 73 10.18 -3.05 -4.40
N ARG A 74 10.81 -2.28 -5.29
CA ARG A 74 12.27 -2.14 -5.36
C ARG A 74 12.70 -0.97 -4.49
N ARG A 75 13.29 -1.28 -3.35
CA ARG A 75 13.92 -0.25 -2.51
C ARG A 75 15.29 0.07 -3.10
N TYR A 76 15.55 1.36 -3.27
CA TYR A 76 16.86 1.88 -3.60
C TYR A 76 17.34 2.73 -2.42
N GLU A 77 18.65 2.88 -2.32
CA GLU A 77 19.31 3.87 -1.50
C GLU A 77 20.55 4.33 -2.27
N ARG A 78 20.79 5.63 -2.31
CA ARG A 78 22.04 6.18 -2.88
C ARG A 78 23.23 5.92 -1.96
N SER A 79 24.42 5.98 -2.53
CA SER A 79 25.66 5.58 -1.86
C SER A 79 26.29 6.69 -1.02
N ARG A 80 25.95 7.95 -1.31
CA ARG A 80 26.52 9.13 -0.66
C ARG A 80 25.43 10.15 -0.34
N PRO A 81 25.61 10.95 0.73
CA PRO A 81 24.74 12.09 1.03
C PRO A 81 24.65 13.05 -0.17
N GLY A 82 23.46 13.56 -0.45
CA GLY A 82 23.20 14.57 -1.48
C GLY A 82 23.06 14.03 -2.91
N GLU A 83 23.26 12.73 -3.15
CA GLU A 83 23.09 12.14 -4.50
C GLU A 83 21.64 12.13 -4.97
N LEU A 84 20.69 12.05 -4.04
CA LEU A 84 19.26 12.12 -4.32
C LEU A 84 18.53 12.72 -3.13
N VAL A 85 17.83 13.82 -3.38
CA VAL A 85 16.96 14.46 -2.38
C VAL A 85 15.52 14.36 -2.87
N HIS A 86 14.65 13.79 -2.04
CA HIS A 86 13.20 13.77 -2.27
C HIS A 86 12.58 15.04 -1.73
N ILE A 87 11.87 15.76 -2.60
CA ILE A 87 11.14 16.97 -2.24
C ILE A 87 9.64 16.68 -2.27
N ASP A 88 8.97 16.97 -1.15
CA ASP A 88 7.52 16.92 -1.04
C ASP A 88 6.99 18.24 -0.48
N VAL A 89 5.83 18.67 -0.99
CA VAL A 89 5.11 19.81 -0.45
C VAL A 89 3.77 19.34 0.07
N LYS A 90 3.62 19.39 1.39
CA LYS A 90 2.39 18.97 2.05
C LYS A 90 1.54 20.16 2.44
N LYS A 91 0.38 20.28 1.81
CA LYS A 91 -0.69 21.21 2.19
C LYS A 91 -1.56 20.62 3.30
N LEU A 92 -1.49 21.18 4.51
CA LEU A 92 -2.25 20.72 5.68
C LEU A 92 -3.13 21.85 6.23
N GLY A 93 -4.37 21.53 6.63
CA GLY A 93 -5.21 22.52 7.30
C GLY A 93 -4.61 22.90 8.65
N ARG A 94 -4.47 24.21 8.93
CA ARG A 94 -4.04 24.70 10.24
C ARG A 94 -5.08 24.34 11.29
N ILE A 95 -4.61 24.02 12.49
CA ILE A 95 -5.47 23.81 13.66
C ILE A 95 -5.70 25.19 14.29
N PRO A 96 -6.95 25.67 14.36
CA PRO A 96 -7.29 26.93 14.99
C PRO A 96 -7.09 26.87 16.51
N ASP A 97 -6.84 28.01 17.13
CA ASP A 97 -6.78 28.11 18.60
C ASP A 97 -8.10 27.64 19.23
N GLY A 98 -8.00 26.87 20.32
CA GLY A 98 -9.16 26.21 20.94
C GLY A 98 -9.63 24.94 20.23
N GLY A 99 -9.03 24.58 19.09
CA GLY A 99 -9.27 23.31 18.39
C GLY A 99 -10.33 23.35 17.29
N GLY A 100 -10.36 22.29 16.49
CA GLY A 100 -11.32 22.13 15.39
C GLY A 100 -12.64 21.49 15.82
N HIS A 101 -13.44 21.05 14.83
CA HIS A 101 -14.74 20.42 15.05
C HIS A 101 -14.72 19.22 16.01
N LYS A 102 -13.55 18.58 16.17
CA LYS A 102 -13.39 17.41 17.04
C LYS A 102 -13.47 17.81 18.52
N VAL A 103 -13.02 19.02 18.85
CA VAL A 103 -13.01 19.57 20.21
C VAL A 103 -14.29 20.36 20.48
N LEU A 104 -14.69 21.23 19.55
CA LEU A 104 -15.79 22.18 19.75
C LEU A 104 -17.14 21.68 19.21
N GLY A 105 -17.18 20.53 18.55
CA GLY A 105 -18.34 20.10 17.76
C GLY A 105 -18.46 20.88 16.44
N ARG A 106 -19.31 20.38 15.53
CA ARG A 106 -19.41 20.95 14.16
C ARG A 106 -19.95 22.38 14.12
N ALA A 107 -20.93 22.72 14.98
CA ALA A 107 -21.56 24.04 14.99
C ALA A 107 -20.60 25.11 15.52
N ALA A 108 -20.05 24.93 16.73
CA ALA A 108 -19.12 25.89 17.32
C ALA A 108 -17.72 25.88 16.68
N GLY A 109 -17.34 24.78 16.00
CA GLY A 109 -16.11 24.72 15.20
C GLY A 109 -16.26 25.23 13.76
N SER A 110 -17.46 25.62 13.30
CA SER A 110 -17.66 26.12 11.94
C SER A 110 -17.09 27.53 11.70
N PRO A 111 -17.17 28.49 12.64
CA PRO A 111 -16.49 29.78 12.52
C PRO A 111 -14.96 29.65 12.41
N ASN A 112 -14.39 28.61 13.00
CA ASN A 112 -12.96 28.30 12.92
C ASN A 112 -12.54 27.74 11.55
N LYS A 113 -13.45 27.64 10.57
CA LYS A 113 -13.14 27.36 9.17
C LYS A 113 -12.84 28.63 8.36
N ASP A 114 -13.23 29.79 8.88
CA ASP A 114 -13.01 31.06 8.18
C ASP A 114 -11.53 31.44 8.20
N ARG A 115 -10.99 31.70 7.00
CA ARG A 115 -9.57 32.00 6.79
C ARG A 115 -9.03 33.22 7.55
N ARG A 116 -9.94 34.04 8.06
CA ARG A 116 -9.64 35.28 8.80
C ARG A 116 -9.26 35.03 10.27
N ASN A 117 -9.57 33.85 10.82
CA ASN A 117 -9.41 33.54 12.24
C ASN A 117 -8.32 32.48 12.51
N GLY A 118 -7.21 32.50 11.75
CA GLY A 118 -6.15 31.49 11.85
C GLY A 118 -6.46 30.17 11.14
N ALA A 119 -7.64 30.04 10.52
CA ALA A 119 -7.93 28.96 9.60
C ALA A 119 -7.18 29.18 8.28
N GLY A 120 -6.66 28.13 7.67
CA GLY A 120 -5.85 28.24 6.47
C GLY A 120 -5.08 26.97 6.22
N TYR A 121 -4.09 27.03 5.34
CA TYR A 121 -3.17 25.92 5.12
C TYR A 121 -1.78 26.27 5.63
N ALA A 122 -1.12 25.27 6.22
CA ALA A 122 0.33 25.20 6.32
C ALA A 122 0.84 24.49 5.05
N TYR A 123 1.91 25.01 4.47
CA TYR A 123 2.56 24.42 3.32
C TYR A 123 3.94 23.95 3.75
N LEU A 124 4.01 22.68 4.15
CA LEU A 124 5.23 22.08 4.66
C LEU A 124 6.08 21.61 3.48
N HIS A 125 7.11 22.37 3.13
CA HIS A 125 8.12 21.96 2.16
C HIS A 125 9.14 21.10 2.88
N THR A 126 9.30 19.85 2.45
CA THR A 126 10.21 18.89 3.07
C THR A 126 11.22 18.40 2.06
N ALA A 127 12.50 18.51 2.40
CA ALA A 127 13.61 17.89 1.70
C ALA A 127 14.12 16.71 2.53
N LEU A 128 14.14 15.53 1.94
CA LEU A 128 14.64 14.30 2.54
C LEU A 128 15.82 13.77 1.73
N ASP A 129 16.99 13.66 2.36
CA ASP A 129 18.14 13.00 1.76
C ASP A 129 17.96 11.47 1.76
N ASP A 130 18.12 10.84 0.60
CA ASP A 130 17.84 9.41 0.43
C ASP A 130 18.79 8.52 1.25
N HIS A 131 20.07 8.90 1.35
CA HIS A 131 21.11 8.12 2.01
C HIS A 131 21.15 8.35 3.53
N THR A 132 21.32 9.59 3.97
CA THR A 132 21.43 9.92 5.40
C THR A 132 20.09 9.89 6.13
N ARG A 133 18.98 9.88 5.39
CA ARG A 133 17.60 9.98 5.91
C ARG A 133 17.34 11.28 6.68
N LEU A 134 18.21 12.28 6.57
CA LEU A 134 18.01 13.60 7.16
C LEU A 134 16.87 14.31 6.44
N ALA A 135 16.03 14.98 7.23
CA ALA A 135 14.89 15.75 6.75
C ALA A 135 14.99 17.20 7.22
N ARG A 136 14.80 18.15 6.30
CA ARG A 136 14.53 19.56 6.62
C ARG A 136 13.10 19.86 6.19
N THR A 137 12.32 20.45 7.09
CA THR A 137 10.95 20.86 6.80
C THR A 137 10.74 22.31 7.20
N GLU A 138 10.13 23.09 6.32
CA GLU A 138 9.76 24.48 6.57
C GLU A 138 8.30 24.73 6.22
N ASP A 139 7.62 25.52 7.04
CA ASP A 139 6.27 26.02 6.75
C ASP A 139 6.39 27.31 5.94
N LEU A 140 6.09 27.23 4.64
CA LEU A 140 6.23 28.33 3.69
C LEU A 140 4.86 28.88 3.25
N PRO A 141 4.81 30.04 2.55
CA PRO A 141 3.54 30.70 2.25
C PRO A 141 2.59 29.95 1.32
N ASP A 142 3.10 29.11 0.41
CA ASP A 142 2.33 28.41 -0.64
C ASP A 142 3.05 27.18 -1.21
N GLU A 143 2.37 26.43 -2.07
CA GLU A 143 2.89 25.23 -2.75
C GLU A 143 3.56 25.48 -4.10
N THR A 144 3.86 26.74 -4.45
CA THR A 144 4.30 27.06 -5.81
C THR A 144 5.72 26.60 -6.11
N ALA A 145 6.00 26.40 -7.40
CA ALA A 145 7.33 26.02 -7.87
C ALA A 145 8.42 27.04 -7.47
N ALA A 146 8.09 28.34 -7.43
CA ALA A 146 9.01 29.39 -7.04
C ALA A 146 9.41 29.27 -5.55
N THR A 147 8.43 29.07 -4.67
CA THR A 147 8.66 28.84 -3.24
C THR A 147 9.46 27.56 -3.00
N CYS A 148 9.11 26.47 -3.68
CA CYS A 148 9.84 25.20 -3.60
C CYS A 148 11.29 25.32 -4.10
N ALA A 149 11.52 26.02 -5.22
CA ALA A 149 12.88 26.29 -5.69
C ALA A 149 13.68 27.18 -4.74
N GLY A 150 13.02 28.13 -4.06
CA GLY A 150 13.63 28.95 -3.02
C GLY A 150 14.03 28.16 -1.78
N PHE A 151 13.21 27.19 -1.37
CA PHE A 151 13.50 26.30 -0.24
C PHE A 151 14.79 25.47 -0.42
N LEU A 152 15.16 25.15 -1.66
CA LEU A 152 16.36 24.34 -1.97
C LEU A 152 17.67 25.13 -2.06
N ARG A 153 17.63 26.45 -1.87
CA ARG A 153 18.81 27.31 -1.96
C ARG A 153 19.56 27.41 -0.64
#